data_AF-A0A9X1ZTQ4-F1
#
_entry.id   AF-A0A9X1ZTQ4-F1
#
_cell.length_a   1.000
_cell.length_b   1.000
_cell.length_c   1.000
_cell.angle_alpha   90.00
_cell.angle_beta   90.00
_cell.angle_gamma   90.00
#
_symmetry.space_group_name_H-M   'P 1'
#
loop_
_entity.id
_entity.type
_entity.pdbx_description
1 polymer ?
#
loop_
_entity_poly.entity_id
_entity_poly.type
_entity_poly.pdbx_seq_one_letter_code
_entity_poly.pdbx_strand_id
1 'polypeptide(L)'
;MENNLNNALVIMLVGMITVFIILSLVVVIGNLIIKLTNKYSAENKQPTQIPQQSNSIANSQTIAALVAAVDVTTFGKGKITNITKVSSWQEK
;
A
#
# COMPACT_ATOMS: atom_id res chain seq x y z
N MET A 1 42.59 16.16 -39.88
CA MET A 1 41.45 15.21 -39.78
C MET A 1 41.36 14.53 -38.42
N GLU A 2 42.46 14.32 -37.66
CA GLU A 2 42.40 13.68 -36.33
C GLU A 2 41.50 14.38 -35.30
N ASN A 3 41.45 15.72 -35.30
CA ASN A 3 40.62 16.48 -34.35
C ASN A 3 39.13 16.14 -34.42
N ASN A 4 38.63 15.74 -35.59
CA ASN A 4 37.22 15.42 -35.79
C ASN A 4 36.85 14.06 -35.20
N LEU A 5 37.78 13.10 -35.25
CA LEU A 5 37.57 11.76 -34.70
C LEU A 5 37.59 11.79 -33.17
N ASN A 6 38.53 12.54 -32.58
CA ASN A 6 38.56 12.76 -31.13
C ASN A 6 37.27 13.43 -30.65
N ASN A 7 36.84 14.51 -31.33
CA ASN A 7 35.60 15.19 -30.99
C ASN A 7 34.36 14.28 -31.12
N ALA A 8 34.29 13.45 -32.15
CA ALA A 8 33.20 12.49 -32.33
C ALA A 8 33.12 11.45 -31.19
N LEU A 9 34.27 10.94 -30.73
CA LEU A 9 34.34 10.02 -29.59
C LEU A 9 33.92 10.69 -28.28
N VAL A 10 34.31 11.95 -28.07
CA VAL A 10 33.89 12.73 -26.89
C VAL A 10 32.38 12.96 -26.89
N ILE A 11 31.79 13.33 -28.02
CA ILE A 11 30.34 13.57 -28.12
C ILE A 11 29.55 12.27 -27.87
N MET A 12 30.05 11.12 -28.36
CA MET A 12 29.44 9.81 -28.11
C MET A 12 29.45 9.45 -26.61
N LEU A 13 30.59 9.65 -25.94
CA LEU A 13 30.73 9.42 -24.51
C LEU A 13 29.86 10.37 -23.68
N VAL A 14 29.82 11.65 -24.03
CA VAL A 14 28.94 12.64 -23.39
C VAL A 14 27.47 12.25 -23.55
N GLY A 15 27.06 11.78 -24.72
CA GLY A 15 25.71 11.28 -24.97
C GLY A 15 25.33 10.13 -24.03
N MET A 16 26.21 9.15 -23.86
CA MET A 16 25.96 8.02 -22.95
C MET A 16 25.91 8.45 -21.48
N ILE A 17 26.84 9.30 -21.04
CA ILE A 17 26.88 9.77 -19.65
C ILE A 17 25.64 10.61 -19.30
N THR A 18 25.26 11.55 -20.16
CA THR A 18 24.11 12.43 -19.91
C THR A 18 22.81 11.66 -19.85
N VAL A 19 22.59 10.69 -20.74
CA VAL A 19 21.43 9.80 -20.71
C VAL A 19 21.41 8.98 -19.42
N PHE A 20 22.56 8.42 -18.99
CA PHE A 20 22.65 7.67 -17.75
C PHE A 20 22.31 8.53 -16.52
N ILE A 21 22.82 9.76 -16.46
CA ILE A 21 22.53 10.71 -15.38
C ILE A 21 21.03 11.04 -15.32
N ILE A 22 20.41 11.37 -16.45
CA ILE A 22 18.97 11.73 -16.50
C ILE A 22 18.12 10.54 -16.07
N LEU A 23 18.40 9.34 -16.59
CA LEU A 23 17.68 8.13 -16.21
C LEU A 23 17.82 7.83 -14.71
N SER A 24 19.04 7.92 -14.18
CA SER A 24 19.28 7.72 -12.75
C SER A 24 18.49 8.73 -11.90
N LEU A 25 18.50 10.00 -12.29
CA LEU A 25 17.75 11.06 -11.59
C LEU A 25 16.24 10.77 -11.58
N VAL A 26 15.66 10.43 -12.73
CA VAL A 26 14.23 10.11 -12.89
C VAL A 26 13.85 8.90 -12.03
N VAL A 27 14.69 7.86 -11.98
CA VAL A 27 14.43 6.67 -11.15
C VAL A 27 14.46 7.01 -9.66
N VAL A 28 15.43 7.82 -9.21
CA VAL A 28 15.51 8.24 -7.80
C VAL A 28 14.28 9.04 -7.40
N ILE A 29 13.87 10.01 -8.23
CA ILE A 29 12.70 10.85 -7.99
C ILE A 29 11.41 10.01 -8.02
N GLY A 30 11.28 9.12 -9.00
CA GLY A 30 10.15 8.20 -9.11
C GLY A 30 10.01 7.30 -7.89
N ASN A 31 11.11 6.70 -7.41
CA ASN A 31 11.12 5.89 -6.20
C ASN A 31 10.74 6.69 -4.94
N LEU A 32 11.16 7.96 -4.86
CA LEU A 32 10.81 8.83 -3.74
C LEU A 32 9.32 9.17 -3.74
N ILE A 33 8.76 9.50 -4.91
CA ILE A 33 7.32 9.76 -5.08
C ILE A 33 6.51 8.51 -4.74
N ILE A 34 6.94 7.33 -5.21
CA ILE A 34 6.26 6.06 -4.89
C ILE A 34 6.29 5.83 -3.37
N LYS A 35 7.41 6.05 -2.69
CA LYS A 35 7.50 5.93 -1.23
C LYS A 35 6.60 6.93 -0.51
N LEU A 36 6.57 8.17 -0.95
CA LEU A 36 5.71 9.20 -0.36
C LEU A 36 4.24 8.82 -0.55
N THR A 37 3.81 8.50 -1.77
CA THR A 37 2.43 8.08 -2.06
C THR A 37 2.06 6.79 -1.33
N ASN A 38 2.96 5.81 -1.23
CA ASN A 38 2.74 4.59 -0.46
C ASN A 38 2.62 4.89 1.05
N LYS A 39 3.41 5.82 1.58
CA LYS A 39 3.30 6.28 2.97
C LYS A 39 2.00 7.05 3.21
N TYR A 40 1.58 7.93 2.30
CA TYR A 40 0.30 8.64 2.40
C TYR A 40 -0.91 7.70 2.25
N SER A 41 -0.80 6.67 1.42
CA SER A 41 -1.82 5.63 1.29
C SER A 41 -1.85 4.68 2.49
N ALA A 42 -0.69 4.37 3.08
CA ALA A 42 -0.59 3.57 4.29
C ALA A 42 -1.04 4.35 5.55
N GLU A 43 -0.88 5.67 5.58
CA GLU A 43 -1.43 6.51 6.64
C GLU A 43 -2.96 6.66 6.51
N ASN A 44 -3.51 6.54 5.29
CA ASN A 44 -4.95 6.36 5.06
C ASN A 44 -5.40 4.88 5.10
N LYS A 45 -4.45 3.96 5.29
CA LYS A 45 -4.67 2.66 5.92
C LYS A 45 -4.14 2.70 7.36
N GLN A 46 -4.48 3.77 8.10
CA GLN A 46 -5.04 3.48 9.41
C GLN A 46 -5.94 2.25 9.25
N PRO A 47 -5.81 1.19 10.06
CA PRO A 47 -6.95 0.31 10.24
C PRO A 47 -8.05 1.28 10.61
N THR A 48 -8.99 1.51 9.68
CA THR A 48 -10.03 2.51 9.81
C THR A 48 -10.51 2.34 11.23
N GLN A 49 -10.20 3.31 12.08
CA GLN A 49 -10.95 3.48 13.30
C GLN A 49 -12.30 3.82 12.73
N ILE A 50 -13.07 2.76 12.50
CA ILE A 50 -14.46 2.84 12.10
C ILE A 50 -15.00 3.82 13.12
N PRO A 51 -15.56 4.96 12.71
CA PRO A 51 -16.34 5.74 13.63
C PRO A 51 -17.31 4.72 14.20
N GLN A 52 -17.16 4.45 15.49
CA GLN A 52 -18.03 3.59 16.26
C GLN A 52 -19.37 4.33 16.31
N GLN A 53 -20.04 4.37 15.17
CA GLN A 53 -21.40 4.78 15.03
C GLN A 53 -22.16 3.58 15.57
N SER A 54 -22.28 3.67 16.89
CA SER A 54 -23.20 2.98 17.75
C SER A 54 -24.55 2.77 17.05
N ASN A 55 -24.66 1.67 16.30
CA ASN A 55 -25.86 0.88 16.38
C ASN A 55 -25.79 0.18 17.74
N SER A 56 -26.39 0.89 18.68
CA SER A 56 -26.88 0.43 19.95
C SER A 56 -27.11 -1.09 20.02
N ILE A 57 -26.58 -1.70 21.09
CA ILE A 57 -26.98 -3.03 21.64
C ILE A 57 -26.14 -4.26 21.19
N ALA A 58 -24.89 -4.11 20.75
CA ALA A 58 -23.95 -5.25 20.74
C ALA A 58 -23.13 -5.29 22.05
N ASN A 59 -23.67 -5.98 23.04
CA ASN A 59 -23.04 -6.30 24.32
C ASN A 59 -21.57 -6.74 24.10
N SER A 60 -20.60 -6.15 24.81
CA SER A 60 -19.15 -6.39 24.65
C SER A 60 -18.80 -7.89 24.66
N GLN A 61 -19.58 -8.71 25.37
CA GLN A 61 -19.39 -10.15 25.46
C GLN A 61 -19.68 -10.86 24.12
N THR A 62 -20.62 -10.38 23.30
CA THR A 62 -20.90 -10.99 21.98
C THR A 62 -19.79 -10.73 20.98
N ILE A 63 -19.16 -9.56 21.03
CA ILE A 63 -18.01 -9.21 20.20
C ILE A 63 -16.80 -10.06 20.60
N ALA A 64 -16.54 -10.20 21.90
CA ALA A 64 -15.44 -11.04 22.40
C ALA A 64 -15.58 -12.51 22.02
N ALA A 65 -16.79 -13.06 22.11
CA ALA A 65 -17.08 -14.42 21.67
C ALA A 65 -16.86 -14.60 20.15
N LEU A 66 -17.25 -13.60 19.34
CA LEU A 66 -17.01 -13.62 17.90
C LEU A 66 -15.50 -13.59 17.58
N VAL A 67 -14.74 -12.75 18.28
CA VAL A 67 -13.28 -12.66 18.12
C VAL A 67 -12.62 -14.00 18.45
N ALA A 68 -13.00 -14.63 19.56
CA ALA A 68 -12.47 -15.94 19.95
C ALA A 68 -12.81 -17.04 18.92
N ALA A 69 -14.04 -17.06 18.41
CA ALA A 69 -14.44 -18.03 17.39
C ALA A 69 -13.67 -17.85 16.08
N VAL A 70 -13.45 -16.60 15.65
CA VAL A 70 -12.67 -16.28 14.46
C VAL A 70 -11.19 -16.62 14.68
N ASP A 71 -10.64 -16.35 15.87
CA ASP A 71 -9.25 -16.68 16.21
C ASP A 71 -8.99 -18.20 16.15
N VAL A 72 -9.88 -19.00 16.75
CA VAL A 72 -9.81 -20.47 16.71
C VAL A 72 -9.97 -21.01 15.29
N THR A 73 -10.88 -20.44 14.50
CA THR A 73 -11.18 -20.94 13.14
C THR A 73 -10.11 -20.51 12.14
N THR A 74 -9.48 -19.36 12.34
CA THR A 74 -8.50 -18.77 11.42
C THR A 74 -7.05 -18.91 11.88
N PHE A 75 -6.80 -19.65 12.97
CA PHE A 75 -5.48 -19.81 13.59
C PHE A 75 -4.79 -18.46 13.80
N GLY A 76 -5.52 -17.47 14.31
CA GLY A 76 -5.01 -16.11 14.57
C GLY A 76 -4.69 -15.24 13.37
N LYS A 77 -5.12 -15.62 12.15
CA LYS A 77 -4.91 -14.81 10.94
C LYS A 77 -6.10 -13.90 10.58
N GLY A 78 -7.29 -14.20 11.09
CA GLY A 78 -8.52 -13.48 10.77
C GLY A 78 -8.76 -12.29 11.71
N LYS A 79 -9.16 -11.15 11.14
CA LYS A 79 -9.60 -9.97 11.89
C LYS A 79 -11.00 -9.55 11.47
N ILE A 80 -11.86 -9.27 12.44
CA ILE A 80 -13.23 -8.82 12.20
C ILE A 80 -13.18 -7.35 11.79
N THR A 81 -13.64 -7.05 10.57
CA THR A 81 -13.62 -5.69 10.00
C THR A 81 -15.01 -5.06 9.99
N ASN A 82 -16.10 -5.85 9.98
CA ASN A 82 -17.47 -5.34 10.05
C ASN A 82 -18.40 -6.42 10.64
N ILE A 83 -19.36 -6.01 11.46
CA ILE A 83 -20.39 -6.88 12.04
C ILE A 83 -21.76 -6.33 11.62
N THR A 84 -22.41 -7.03 10.70
CA THR A 84 -23.79 -6.74 10.30
C THR A 84 -24.67 -7.89 10.74
N LYS A 85 -25.76 -7.59 11.45
CA LYS A 85 -26.78 -8.59 11.77
C LYS A 85 -27.47 -9.02 10.49
N VAL A 86 -27.28 -10.27 10.07
CA VAL A 86 -28.07 -10.86 9.00
C VAL A 86 -29.48 -11.15 9.54
N SER A 87 -30.47 -10.41 9.03
CA SER A 87 -31.86 -10.48 9.50
C SER A 87 -32.73 -11.49 8.73
N SER A 88 -32.12 -12.37 7.92
CA SER A 88 -32.86 -13.37 7.16
C SER A 88 -32.01 -14.62 6.95
N TRP A 89 -32.05 -15.54 7.91
CA TRP A 89 -31.78 -16.95 7.64
C TRP A 89 -33.07 -17.51 7.05
N GLN A 90 -33.20 -17.48 5.72
CA GLN A 90 -34.26 -18.23 5.05
C GLN A 90 -33.91 -19.71 5.21
N GLU A 91 -34.69 -20.33 6.08
CA GLU A 91 -34.88 -21.76 6.30
C GLU A 91 -34.89 -22.51 4.96
N LYS A 92 -34.07 -23.55 4.86
CA LYS A 92 -34.13 -24.52 3.78
C LYS A 92 -33.88 -25.91 4.32
#